data_AF-A0A562HZH0-F1
#
_entry.id   AF-A0A562HZH0-F1
#
_cell.length_a   1.000
_cell.length_b   1.000
_cell.length_c   1.000
_cell.angle_alpha   90.00
_cell.angle_beta   90.00
_cell.angle_gamma   90.00
#
_symmetry.space_group_name_H-M   'P 1'
#
loop_
_entity.id
_entity.type
_entity.pdbx_description
1 polymer ?
#
loop_
_entity_poly.entity_id
_entity_poly.type
_entity_poly.pdbx_seq_one_letter_code
_entity_poly.pdbx_strand_id
1 'polypeptide(L)'
;MLEKLQEMLGVQHELWSKLSNLEASSRDRQLTAVRTAISNFMPGFTELRVKRKPRLHMSIKKDGQTLNVLQLSQGEKSLMALVGDIARRLAMMNPALENPLEGDGIVLIDEVDMHLHPSWQRSSIQLPEPDLSQLPVCTDHPFPFGDQ
;
A
#
# COMPACT_ATOMS: atom_id res chain seq x y z
N MET A 1 -11.29 18.95 -38.75
CA MET A 1 -11.52 19.31 -37.32
C MET A 1 -10.26 19.08 -36.48
N LEU A 2 -9.53 17.98 -36.69
CA LEU A 2 -8.23 17.71 -36.05
C LEU A 2 -7.08 18.62 -36.55
N GLU A 3 -7.06 18.98 -37.84
CA GLU A 3 -6.07 19.91 -38.40
C GLU A 3 -6.21 21.34 -37.84
N LYS A 4 -7.46 21.78 -37.58
CA LYS A 4 -7.77 23.08 -36.94
C LYS A 4 -7.37 23.14 -35.47
N LEU A 5 -7.28 21.98 -34.80
CA LEU A 5 -6.80 21.86 -33.41
C LEU A 5 -5.27 21.95 -33.33
N GLN A 6 -4.58 21.58 -34.41
CA GLN A 6 -3.13 21.56 -34.51
C GLN A 6 -2.54 22.97 -34.70
N GLU A 7 -3.25 23.86 -35.40
CA GLU A 7 -2.89 25.28 -35.55
C GLU A 7 -3.14 26.12 -34.29
N MET A 8 -4.16 25.79 -33.48
CA MET A 8 -4.43 26.49 -32.21
C MET A 8 -3.41 26.18 -31.10
N LEU A 9 -2.65 25.09 -31.22
CA LEU A 9 -1.67 24.63 -30.24
C LEU A 9 -0.23 24.91 -30.71
N GLY A 10 0.07 26.15 -31.09
CA GLY A 10 1.42 26.60 -31.48
C GLY A 10 2.50 26.49 -30.37
N VAL A 11 2.20 25.83 -29.24
CA VAL A 11 3.05 25.72 -28.04
C VAL A 11 3.35 24.24 -27.70
N GLN A 12 3.38 23.36 -28.70
CA GLN A 12 3.50 21.92 -28.49
C GLN A 12 4.75 21.53 -27.66
N HIS A 13 5.92 22.13 -27.90
CA HIS A 13 7.15 21.71 -27.20
C HIS A 13 7.14 21.96 -25.68
N GLU A 14 6.69 23.14 -25.23
CA GLU A 14 6.66 23.46 -23.79
C GLU A 14 5.58 22.67 -23.04
N LEU A 15 4.43 22.45 -23.67
CA LEU A 15 3.33 21.68 -23.09
C LEU A 15 3.70 20.21 -22.93
N TRP A 16 4.31 19.59 -23.95
CA TRP A 16 4.79 18.20 -23.86
C TRP A 16 5.89 18.05 -22.80
N SER A 17 6.80 19.01 -22.69
CA SER A 17 7.83 19.02 -21.64
C SER A 17 7.20 19.10 -20.24
N LYS A 18 6.28 20.05 -20.02
CA LYS A 18 5.54 20.19 -18.75
C LYS A 18 4.77 18.92 -18.40
N LEU A 19 4.06 18.32 -19.35
CA LEU A 19 3.30 17.08 -19.11
C LEU A 19 4.23 15.91 -18.73
N SER A 20 5.34 15.72 -19.45
CA SER A 20 6.30 14.66 -19.12
C SER A 20 6.95 14.84 -17.75
N ASN A 21 7.23 16.10 -17.36
CA ASN A 21 7.77 16.43 -16.04
C ASN A 21 6.74 16.15 -14.93
N LEU A 22 5.47 16.46 -15.15
CA LEU A 22 4.38 16.15 -14.22
C LEU A 22 4.22 14.63 -14.03
N GLU A 23 4.25 13.86 -15.13
CA GLU A 23 4.21 12.40 -15.07
C GLU A 23 5.42 11.81 -14.32
N ALA A 24 6.62 12.32 -14.60
CA ALA A 24 7.84 11.89 -13.91
C ALA A 24 7.77 12.17 -12.41
N SER A 25 7.29 13.36 -12.01
CA SER A 25 7.11 13.73 -10.60
C SER A 25 6.09 12.84 -9.91
N SER A 26 4.96 12.53 -10.56
CA SER A 26 3.94 11.62 -10.00
C SER A 26 4.50 10.21 -9.77
N ARG A 27 5.25 9.66 -10.74
CA ARG A 27 5.91 8.34 -10.59
C ARG A 27 6.92 8.33 -9.44
N ASP A 28 7.65 9.42 -9.25
CA ASP A 28 8.63 9.52 -8.17
C ASP A 28 7.96 9.61 -6.79
N ARG A 29 6.84 10.33 -6.67
CA ARG A 29 6.02 10.32 -5.44
C ARG A 29 5.49 8.94 -5.12
N GLN A 30 4.95 8.22 -6.11
CA GLN A 30 4.46 6.85 -5.92
C GLN A 30 5.59 5.93 -5.44
N LEU A 31 6.78 6.01 -6.05
CA LEU A 31 7.93 5.19 -5.66
C LEU A 31 8.42 5.55 -4.25
N THR A 32 8.39 6.83 -3.90
CA THR A 32 8.74 7.31 -2.55
C THR A 32 7.76 6.79 -1.51
N ALA A 33 6.45 6.88 -1.77
CA ALA A 33 5.42 6.34 -0.90
C ALA A 33 5.62 4.82 -0.65
N VAL A 34 5.91 4.05 -1.71
CA VAL A 34 6.21 2.62 -1.59
C VAL A 34 7.44 2.36 -0.71
N ARG A 35 8.54 3.10 -0.93
CA ARG A 35 9.77 2.95 -0.13
C ARG A 35 9.53 3.26 1.34
N THR A 36 8.82 4.34 1.62
CA THR A 36 8.48 4.76 3.00
C THR A 36 7.59 3.72 3.66
N ALA A 37 6.53 3.27 2.99
CA ALA A 37 5.63 2.26 3.54
C ALA A 37 6.34 0.94 3.86
N ILE A 38 7.18 0.43 2.96
CA ILE A 38 7.96 -0.80 3.19
C ILE A 38 8.90 -0.63 4.38
N SER A 39 9.61 0.51 4.47
CA SER A 39 10.55 0.76 5.58
C SER A 39 9.85 0.85 6.93
N ASN A 40 8.60 1.35 6.96
CA ASN A 40 7.80 1.46 8.17
C ASN A 40 7.19 0.10 8.59
N PHE A 41 6.68 -0.68 7.63
CA PHE A 41 6.02 -1.97 7.90
C PHE A 41 6.99 -3.13 8.11
N MET A 42 8.18 -3.07 7.52
CA MET A 42 9.19 -4.13 7.59
C MET A 42 10.48 -3.57 8.22
N PRO A 43 10.59 -3.53 9.56
CA PRO A 43 11.79 -3.07 10.24
C PRO A 43 13.03 -3.83 9.75
N GLY A 44 14.11 -3.12 9.49
CA GLY A 44 15.35 -3.70 8.92
C GLY A 44 15.39 -3.72 7.40
N PHE A 45 14.27 -3.51 6.71
CA PHE A 45 14.19 -3.42 5.25
C PHE A 45 14.21 -1.95 4.80
N THR A 46 15.30 -1.54 4.15
CA THR A 46 15.54 -0.14 3.77
C THR A 46 16.15 -0.05 2.38
N GLU A 47 16.25 1.17 1.85
CA GLU A 47 16.97 1.45 0.59
C GLU A 47 16.50 0.60 -0.62
N LEU A 48 15.18 0.42 -0.77
CA LEU A 48 14.63 -0.27 -1.94
C LEU A 48 14.95 0.50 -3.23
N ARG A 49 15.69 -0.14 -4.14
CA ARG A 49 16.18 0.47 -5.38
C ARG A 49 15.99 -0.46 -6.57
N VAL A 50 15.71 0.13 -7.73
CA VAL A 50 15.77 -0.54 -9.03
C VAL A 50 17.13 -0.24 -9.65
N LYS A 51 17.98 -1.25 -9.78
CA LYS A 51 19.29 -1.16 -10.42
C LYS A 51 19.15 -1.57 -11.88
N ARG A 52 19.64 -0.74 -12.80
CA ARG A 52 19.56 -0.98 -14.26
C ARG A 52 20.82 -1.64 -14.83
N LYS A 53 21.95 -1.56 -14.12
CA LYS A 53 23.27 -2.11 -14.52
C LYS A 53 23.81 -3.02 -13.41
N PRO A 54 24.54 -4.11 -13.71
CA PRO A 54 24.78 -4.68 -15.05
C PRO A 54 23.54 -5.39 -15.65
N ARG A 55 22.56 -5.77 -14.82
CA ARG A 55 21.25 -6.29 -15.24
C ARG A 55 20.14 -5.57 -14.46
N LEU A 56 18.97 -5.44 -15.06
CA LEU A 56 17.79 -4.88 -14.40
C LEU A 56 17.37 -5.80 -13.24
N HIS A 57 17.46 -5.29 -12.01
CA HIS A 57 17.01 -6.01 -10.82
C HIS A 57 16.58 -5.05 -9.72
N MET A 58 15.79 -5.55 -8.78
CA MET A 58 15.41 -4.83 -7.57
C MET A 58 16.32 -5.28 -6.43
N SER A 59 16.85 -4.33 -5.68
CA SER A 59 17.68 -4.56 -4.50
C SER A 59 17.09 -3.87 -3.29
N ILE A 60 17.20 -4.51 -2.13
CA ILE A 60 16.79 -3.97 -0.84
C ILE A 60 17.88 -4.24 0.19
N LYS A 61 18.03 -3.37 1.18
CA LYS A 61 18.94 -3.56 2.29
C LYS A 61 18.18 -4.17 3.46
N LYS A 62 18.54 -5.39 3.85
CA LYS A 62 17.99 -6.12 4.99
C LYS A 62 19.08 -6.23 6.05
N ASP A 63 18.86 -5.67 7.24
CA ASP A 63 19.78 -5.74 8.38
C ASP A 63 21.23 -5.34 8.03
N GLY A 64 21.36 -4.27 7.24
CA GLY A 64 22.65 -3.77 6.76
C GLY A 64 23.18 -4.43 5.49
N GLN A 65 22.64 -5.58 5.07
CA GLN A 65 23.09 -6.32 3.89
C GLN A 65 22.24 -6.00 2.67
N THR A 66 22.88 -5.67 1.54
CA THR A 66 22.16 -5.45 0.28
C THR A 66 21.88 -6.78 -0.41
N LEU A 67 20.61 -7.11 -0.57
CA LEU A 67 20.14 -8.33 -1.22
C LEU A 67 19.39 -8.00 -2.51
N ASN A 68 19.44 -8.91 -3.48
CA ASN A 68 18.45 -8.91 -4.55
C ASN A 68 17.11 -9.35 -3.95
N VAL A 69 16.01 -8.69 -4.33
CA VAL A 69 14.65 -9.05 -3.86
C VAL A 69 14.34 -10.53 -4.10
N LEU A 70 14.90 -11.13 -5.16
CA LEU A 70 14.72 -12.57 -5.44
C LEU A 70 15.27 -13.49 -4.34
N GLN A 71 16.24 -13.02 -3.55
CA GLN A 71 16.87 -13.76 -2.44
C GLN A 71 16.07 -13.68 -1.14
N LEU A 72 15.04 -12.84 -1.05
CA LEU A 72 14.16 -12.78 0.09
C LEU A 72 13.33 -14.06 0.23
N SER A 73 12.89 -14.35 1.45
CA SER A 73 11.97 -15.46 1.71
C SER A 73 10.65 -15.22 0.96
N GLN A 74 9.90 -16.30 0.69
CA GLN A 74 8.60 -16.16 0.01
C GLN A 74 7.63 -15.28 0.80
N GLY A 75 7.61 -15.41 2.13
CA GLY A 75 6.79 -14.57 3.00
C GLY A 75 7.17 -13.09 2.94
N GLU A 76 8.48 -12.78 2.95
CA GLU A 76 8.97 -11.41 2.83
C GLU A 76 8.61 -10.78 1.49
N LYS A 77 8.72 -11.55 0.39
CA LYS A 77 8.32 -11.08 -0.95
C LYS A 77 6.82 -10.82 -1.04
N SER A 78 6.01 -11.72 -0.48
CA SER A 78 4.55 -11.56 -0.43
C SER A 78 4.15 -10.31 0.35
N LEU A 79 4.69 -10.13 1.57
CA LEU A 79 4.40 -8.96 2.39
C LEU A 79 4.87 -7.66 1.72
N MET A 80 6.09 -7.64 1.17
CA MET A 80 6.62 -6.46 0.49
C MET A 80 5.77 -6.09 -0.74
N ALA A 81 5.29 -7.08 -1.50
CA ALA A 81 4.40 -6.87 -2.63
C ALA A 81 3.05 -6.29 -2.20
N LEU A 82 2.45 -6.83 -1.13
CA LEU A 82 1.18 -6.35 -0.58
C LEU A 82 1.28 -4.89 -0.10
N VAL A 83 2.25 -4.61 0.78
CA VAL A 83 2.48 -3.25 1.31
C VAL A 83 2.80 -2.29 0.18
N GLY A 84 3.64 -2.71 -0.78
CA GLY A 84 3.98 -1.90 -1.94
C GLY A 84 2.79 -1.59 -2.84
N ASP A 85 1.88 -2.55 -3.07
CA ASP A 85 0.69 -2.32 -3.89
C ASP A 85 -0.29 -1.36 -3.20
N ILE A 86 -0.51 -1.53 -1.89
CA ILE A 86 -1.37 -0.64 -1.09
C ILE A 86 -0.80 0.79 -1.11
N ALA A 87 0.48 0.95 -0.79
CA ALA A 87 1.13 2.27 -0.76
C ALA A 87 1.09 2.97 -2.13
N ARG A 88 1.31 2.21 -3.21
CA ARG A 88 1.20 2.72 -4.57
C ARG A 88 -0.22 3.18 -4.90
N ARG A 89 -1.24 2.38 -4.55
CA ARG A 89 -2.65 2.74 -4.77
C ARG A 89 -3.06 3.95 -3.95
N LEU A 90 -2.68 4.03 -2.68
CA LEU A 90 -2.90 5.21 -1.84
C LEU A 90 -2.27 6.45 -2.47
N ALA A 91 -1.03 6.34 -2.97
CA ALA A 91 -0.37 7.45 -3.64
C ALA A 91 -1.02 7.88 -4.95
N MET A 92 -1.63 6.94 -5.67
CA MET A 92 -2.41 7.25 -6.89
C MET A 92 -3.76 7.89 -6.57
N MET A 93 -4.41 7.49 -5.48
CA MET A 93 -5.73 8.02 -5.06
C MET A 93 -5.61 9.40 -4.42
N ASN A 94 -4.48 9.70 -3.77
CA ASN A 94 -4.25 10.94 -3.04
C ASN A 94 -3.14 11.81 -3.67
N PRO A 95 -3.22 12.20 -4.96
CA PRO A 95 -2.15 12.93 -5.65
C PRO A 95 -1.97 14.38 -5.17
N ALA A 96 -2.97 14.93 -4.48
CA ALA A 96 -2.96 16.30 -3.96
C ALA A 96 -2.29 16.43 -2.58
N LEU A 97 -2.11 15.32 -1.85
CA LEU A 97 -1.47 15.34 -0.54
C LEU A 97 0.05 15.43 -0.66
N GLU A 98 0.68 16.12 0.29
CA GLU A 98 2.14 16.20 0.41
C GLU A 98 2.72 14.83 0.79
N ASN A 99 2.12 14.16 1.78
CA ASN A 99 2.37 12.76 2.10
C ASN A 99 1.17 11.90 1.69
N PRO A 100 1.24 11.16 0.57
CA PRO A 100 0.11 10.37 0.09
C PRO A 100 -0.27 9.19 1.00
N LEU A 101 0.60 8.82 1.95
CA LEU A 101 0.34 7.75 2.92
C LEU A 101 -0.55 8.21 4.09
N GLU A 102 -0.78 9.51 4.25
CA GLU A 102 -1.71 10.08 5.23
C GLU A 102 -3.14 10.21 4.69
N GLY A 103 -3.34 9.91 3.40
CA GLY A 103 -4.65 9.96 2.78
C GLY A 103 -5.51 8.76 3.15
N ASP A 104 -6.81 8.99 3.25
CA ASP A 104 -7.78 7.95 3.53
C ASP A 104 -7.97 7.02 2.32
N GLY A 105 -8.28 5.75 2.60
CA GLY A 105 -8.59 4.75 1.60
C GLY A 105 -9.12 3.47 2.22
N ILE A 106 -10.07 2.83 1.55
CA ILE A 106 -10.57 1.51 1.95
C ILE A 106 -9.86 0.47 1.08
N VAL A 107 -9.19 -0.49 1.71
CA VAL A 107 -8.52 -1.60 1.03
C VAL A 107 -9.26 -2.88 1.35
N LEU A 108 -9.81 -3.54 0.33
CA LEU A 108 -10.32 -4.90 0.45
C LEU A 108 -9.19 -5.86 0.09
N ILE A 109 -8.80 -6.69 1.05
CA ILE A 109 -7.81 -7.76 0.84
C ILE A 109 -8.59 -9.06 0.89
N ASP A 110 -8.72 -9.72 -0.27
CA ASP A 110 -9.21 -11.08 -0.32
C ASP A 110 -8.06 -12.05 0.02
N GLU A 111 -8.37 -13.18 0.65
CA GLU A 111 -7.39 -14.24 0.99
C GLU A 111 -6.16 -13.79 1.80
N VAL A 112 -6.37 -12.98 2.85
CA VAL A 112 -5.27 -12.51 3.74
C VAL A 112 -4.41 -13.66 4.29
N ASP A 113 -5.01 -14.82 4.53
CA ASP A 113 -4.34 -16.02 5.05
C ASP A 113 -3.35 -16.65 4.05
N MET A 114 -3.62 -16.54 2.75
CA MET A 114 -2.74 -17.10 1.71
C MET A 114 -1.50 -16.21 1.48
N HIS A 115 -1.62 -14.92 1.78
CA HIS A 115 -0.54 -13.95 1.61
C HIS A 115 0.40 -13.84 2.83
N LEU A 116 0.02 -14.43 3.96
CA LEU A 116 0.81 -14.48 5.19
C LEU A 116 1.66 -15.76 5.26
N HIS A 117 2.91 -15.65 5.72
CA HIS A 117 3.76 -16.81 5.98
C HIS A 117 3.19 -17.63 7.15
N PRO A 118 3.21 -18.98 7.11
CA PRO A 118 2.63 -19.84 8.16
C PRO A 118 3.13 -19.57 9.58
N SER A 119 4.31 -18.97 9.72
CA SER A 119 4.86 -18.57 11.03
C SER A 119 4.12 -17.38 11.65
N TRP A 120 3.54 -16.48 10.85
CA TRP A 120 2.81 -15.31 11.32
C TRP A 120 1.33 -15.57 11.54
N GLN A 121 0.78 -16.59 10.89
CA GLN A 121 -0.54 -17.14 11.17
C GLN A 121 -0.70 -17.60 12.63
N ARG A 122 0.41 -17.86 13.33
CA ARG A 122 0.43 -18.22 14.77
C ARG A 122 0.56 -17.04 15.72
N SER A 123 0.91 -15.86 15.24
CA SER A 123 1.14 -14.67 16.07
C SER A 123 0.08 -13.58 15.91
N SER A 124 -0.79 -13.69 14.91
CA SER A 124 -1.99 -12.85 14.79
C SER A 124 -3.18 -13.58 15.41
N ILE A 125 -3.78 -12.94 16.41
CA ILE A 125 -5.02 -13.30 17.11
C ILE A 125 -4.81 -14.17 18.36
N GLN A 126 -4.08 -13.64 19.34
CA GLN A 126 -4.63 -13.62 20.70
C GLN A 126 -5.35 -12.28 20.85
N LEU A 127 -6.58 -12.20 20.32
CA LEU A 127 -7.53 -11.23 20.86
C LEU A 127 -7.71 -11.64 22.33
N PRO A 128 -7.44 -10.77 23.33
CA PRO A 128 -7.90 -11.07 24.68
C PRO A 128 -9.41 -11.27 24.58
N GLU A 129 -9.90 -12.40 25.10
CA GLU A 129 -11.34 -12.62 25.19
C GLU A 129 -11.94 -11.38 25.87
N PRO A 130 -12.88 -10.66 25.23
CA PRO A 130 -13.54 -9.57 25.92
C PRO A 130 -14.21 -10.16 27.15
N ASP A 131 -14.04 -9.52 28.30
CA ASP A 131 -14.73 -9.88 29.53
C ASP A 131 -16.25 -9.79 29.29
N LEU A 132 -16.85 -10.96 29.03
CA LEU A 132 -18.26 -11.10 28.70
C LEU A 132 -19.17 -10.78 29.90
N SER A 133 -18.62 -10.46 31.07
CA SER A 133 -19.39 -10.10 32.26
C SER A 133 -20.09 -8.72 32.16
N GLN A 134 -19.78 -7.92 31.14
CA GLN A 134 -20.32 -6.56 30.98
C GLN A 134 -21.11 -6.33 29.68
N LEU A 135 -21.30 -7.35 28.84
CA LEU A 135 -22.13 -7.21 27.65
C LEU A 135 -23.62 -7.33 28.03
N PRO A 136 -24.48 -6.36 27.69
CA PRO A 136 -25.91 -6.53 27.86
C PRO A 136 -26.36 -7.71 26.99
N VAL A 137 -26.76 -8.79 27.65
CA VAL A 137 -27.39 -9.94 27.00
C VAL A 137 -28.73 -9.45 26.48
N CYS A 138 -28.83 -9.27 25.15
CA CYS A 138 -30.13 -9.21 24.48
C CYS A 138 -30.81 -10.56 24.70
N THR A 139 -31.59 -10.65 25.76
CA THR A 139 -32.47 -11.79 25.99
C THR A 139 -33.70 -11.58 25.11
N ASP A 140 -33.85 -12.43 24.11
CA ASP A 140 -35.13 -12.65 23.43
C ASP A 140 -36.10 -13.28 24.43
N HIS A 141 -36.68 -12.46 25.31
CA HIS A 141 -37.83 -12.85 26.10
C HIS A 141 -38.97 -11.84 25.87
N PRO A 142 -40.15 -12.31 25.41
CA PRO A 142 -41.30 -11.45 25.28
C PRO A 142 -41.75 -11.03 26.69
N PHE A 143 -41.85 -9.72 26.90
CA PHE A 143 -42.46 -9.13 28.09
C PHE A 143 -43.89 -9.70 28.27
N PRO A 144 -44.24 -10.27 29.43
CA PRO A 144 -45.63 -10.50 29.78
C PRO A 144 -46.21 -9.17 30.28
N PHE A 145 -47.11 -8.57 29.52
CA PHE A 145 -48.02 -7.57 30.09
C PHE A 145 -49.10 -8.32 30.86
N GLY A 146 -48.98 -8.30 32.18
CA GLY A 146 -50.03 -8.66 33.12
C GLY A 146 -50.69 -7.41 33.69
N ASP A 147 -52.01 -7.37 33.50
CA ASP A 147 -53.06 -6.77 34.32
C ASP A 147 -53.20 -5.24 34.44
N GLN A 148 -54.17 -4.71 33.68
CA GLN A 148 -55.43 -4.18 34.24
C GLN A 148 -56.57 -4.25 33.21
#